data_AF-A0A963S737-F1
#
_entry.id   AF-A0A963S737-F1
#
_cell.length_a   1.000
_cell.length_b   1.000
_cell.length_c   1.000
_cell.angle_alpha   90.00
_cell.angle_beta   90.00
_cell.angle_gamma   90.00
#
_symmetry.space_group_name_H-M   'P 1'
#
loop_
_entity.id
_entity.type
_entity.pdbx_description
1 polymer ?
#
loop_
_entity_poly.entity_id
_entity_poly.type
_entity_poly.pdbx_seq_one_letter_code
_entity_poly.pdbx_strand_id
1 'polypeptide(L)'
;VDYTVPRIEADWPGTRALAFGHLGDGNVHFHVLAPAGTNGAEWIQGEGKAISRQVYDIVTDWHGSISAEHGIGQLKRDELQRLGDPVALRMLRATKAALDPHGLLNPGKLV
;
A
#
# COMPACT_ATOMS: atom_id res chain seq x y z
N VAL A 1 -16.11 -2.40 3.43
CA VAL A 1 -16.20 -1.40 4.53
C VAL A 1 -16.50 -2.09 5.84
N ASP A 2 -17.60 -2.85 5.90
CA ASP A 2 -18.11 -3.51 7.10
C ASP A 2 -17.20 -4.58 7.71
N TYR A 3 -16.20 -5.05 6.96
CA TYR A 3 -15.17 -5.96 7.47
C TYR A 3 -13.91 -5.21 7.92
N THR A 4 -13.27 -4.47 7.01
CA THR A 4 -11.95 -3.90 7.23
C THR A 4 -11.96 -2.76 8.25
N VAL A 5 -12.98 -1.89 8.24
CA VAL A 5 -13.08 -0.76 9.18
C VAL A 5 -13.12 -1.23 10.64
N PRO A 6 -14.11 -2.05 11.07
CA PRO A 6 -14.17 -2.46 12.48
C PRO A 6 -12.97 -3.32 12.88
N ARG A 7 -12.38 -4.09 11.96
CA ARG A 7 -11.17 -4.86 12.25
C ARG A 7 -9.96 -3.94 12.53
N ILE A 8 -9.73 -2.93 11.70
CA ILE A 8 -8.62 -2.00 11.90
C ILE A 8 -8.80 -1.20 13.19
N GLU A 9 -10.01 -0.72 13.48
CA GLU A 9 -10.28 0.04 14.70
C GLU A 9 -10.18 -0.82 15.97
N ALA A 10 -10.48 -2.13 15.89
CA ALA A 10 -10.28 -3.07 16.98
C ALA A 10 -8.80 -3.42 17.21
N ASP A 11 -8.04 -3.66 16.13
CA ASP A 11 -6.62 -4.01 16.20
C ASP A 11 -5.75 -2.79 16.58
N TRP A 12 -6.21 -1.57 16.27
CA TRP A 12 -5.52 -0.29 16.54
C TRP A 12 -6.44 0.70 17.25
N PRO A 13 -6.66 0.53 18.57
CA PRO A 13 -7.61 1.33 19.33
C PRO A 13 -7.33 2.84 19.27
N GLY A 14 -8.38 3.64 19.11
CA GLY A 14 -8.30 5.10 19.04
C GLY A 14 -8.06 5.66 17.64
N THR A 15 -7.71 4.81 16.66
CA THR A 15 -7.73 5.20 15.25
C THR A 15 -9.16 5.27 14.71
N ARG A 16 -9.36 6.00 13.61
CA ARG A 16 -10.63 6.00 12.87
C ARG A 16 -10.41 5.65 11.42
N ALA A 17 -11.00 4.55 10.95
CA ALA A 17 -10.91 4.13 9.57
C ALA A 17 -12.08 4.67 8.73
N LEU A 18 -11.79 5.05 7.49
CA LEU A 18 -12.71 5.66 6.54
C LEU A 18 -12.54 5.00 5.18
N ALA A 19 -13.65 4.71 4.51
CA ALA A 19 -13.64 4.11 3.19
C ALA A 19 -14.64 4.82 2.29
N PHE A 20 -14.16 5.31 1.15
CA PHE A 20 -14.96 5.93 0.09
C PHE A 20 -14.28 5.67 -1.25
N GLY A 21 -14.97 5.86 -2.37
CA GLY A 21 -14.34 5.71 -3.68
C GLY A 21 -15.31 5.41 -4.80
N HIS A 22 -14.77 4.78 -5.83
CA HIS A 22 -15.42 4.57 -7.11
C HIS A 22 -15.95 3.13 -7.16
N LEU A 23 -17.23 2.95 -6.78
CA LEU A 23 -17.83 1.62 -6.78
C LEU A 23 -17.90 0.99 -8.19
N GLY A 24 -17.97 1.83 -9.23
CA GLY A 24 -18.12 1.38 -10.62
C GLY A 24 -16.94 0.59 -11.18
N ASP A 25 -15.74 0.80 -10.64
CA ASP A 25 -14.51 0.08 -11.04
C ASP A 25 -13.90 -0.74 -9.89
N GLY A 26 -14.53 -0.71 -8.71
CA GLY A 26 -14.07 -1.42 -7.52
C GLY A 26 -12.93 -0.74 -6.77
N ASN A 27 -12.60 0.51 -7.07
CA ASN A 27 -11.55 1.25 -6.38
C ASN A 27 -12.06 1.90 -5.07
N VAL A 28 -11.39 1.59 -3.95
CA VAL A 28 -11.70 2.13 -2.63
C VAL A 28 -10.49 2.87 -2.06
N HIS A 29 -10.68 4.15 -1.76
CA HIS A 29 -9.78 4.95 -0.94
C HIS A 29 -10.01 4.61 0.53
N PHE A 30 -9.10 3.82 1.09
CA PHE A 30 -9.12 3.43 2.49
C PHE A 30 -8.12 4.28 3.29
N HIS A 31 -8.63 5.09 4.20
CA HIS A 31 -7.86 6.01 5.02
C HIS A 31 -7.99 5.65 6.50
N VAL A 32 -6.89 5.80 7.25
CA VAL A 32 -6.90 5.65 8.70
C VAL A 32 -6.37 6.92 9.34
N LEU A 33 -7.18 7.53 10.18
CA LEU A 33 -6.83 8.70 10.95
C LEU A 33 -6.15 8.27 12.25
N ALA A 34 -5.03 8.93 12.56
CA ALA A 34 -4.34 8.76 13.84
C ALA A 34 -5.26 9.13 15.02
N PRO A 35 -5.01 8.58 16.22
CA PRO A 35 -5.69 9.02 17.43
C PRO A 35 -5.52 10.53 17.66
N ALA A 36 -6.50 11.15 18.30
CA ALA A 36 -6.42 12.57 18.63
C ALA A 36 -5.23 12.86 19.55
N GLY A 37 -4.52 13.96 19.29
CA GLY A 37 -3.35 14.38 20.08
C GLY A 37 -2.03 13.68 19.74
N THR A 38 -2.02 12.75 18.78
CA THR A 38 -0.79 12.08 18.33
C THR A 38 0.05 13.01 17.44
N ASN A 39 1.37 12.92 17.53
CA ASN A 39 2.26 13.50 16.53
C ASN A 39 2.07 12.74 15.20
N GLY A 40 1.39 13.37 14.24
CA GLY A 40 1.04 12.72 12.98
C GLY A 40 2.24 12.22 12.18
N ALA A 41 3.37 12.94 12.18
CA ALA A 41 4.55 12.55 11.42
C ALA A 41 5.20 11.28 11.98
N GLU A 42 5.35 11.21 13.30
CA GLU A 42 5.88 10.02 13.99
C GLU A 42 4.93 8.83 13.85
N TRP A 43 3.63 9.07 14.00
CA TRP A 43 2.61 8.05 13.86
C TRP A 43 2.61 7.44 12.45
N ILE A 44 2.70 8.26 11.40
CA ILE A 44 2.79 7.80 10.02
C ILE A 44 4.02 6.90 9.80
N GLN A 45 5.16 7.21 10.42
CA GLN A 45 6.38 6.41 10.28
C GLN A 45 6.38 5.11 11.12
N GLY A 46 5.55 5.06 12.17
CA GLY A 46 5.37 3.89 13.05
C GLY A 46 4.08 3.13 12.75
N GLU A 47 3.08 3.27 13.63
CA GLU A 47 1.80 2.55 13.55
C GLU A 47 1.10 2.71 12.20
N GLY A 48 1.12 3.90 11.59
CA GLY A 48 0.52 4.14 10.28
C GLY A 48 1.09 3.22 9.18
N LYS A 49 2.39 2.90 9.21
CA LYS A 49 2.99 1.90 8.30
C LYS A 49 2.54 0.48 8.64
N ALA A 50 2.47 0.13 9.91
CA ALA A 50 2.01 -1.20 10.33
C ALA A 50 0.55 -1.44 9.94
N ILE A 51 -0.31 -0.44 10.14
CA ILE A 51 -1.71 -0.43 9.69
C ILE A 51 -1.78 -0.57 8.17
N SER A 52 -1.00 0.21 7.42
CA SER A 52 -0.95 0.11 5.95
C SER A 52 -0.58 -1.30 5.49
N ARG A 53 0.41 -1.92 6.14
CA ARG A 53 0.82 -3.30 5.85
C ARG A 53 -0.31 -4.31 6.08
N GLN A 54 -1.01 -4.19 7.20
CA GLN A 54 -2.18 -5.04 7.48
C GLN A 54 -3.28 -4.85 6.43
N VAL A 55 -3.55 -3.62 6.00
CA VAL A 55 -4.52 -3.35 4.93
C VAL A 55 -4.07 -3.99 3.60
N TYR A 56 -2.78 -3.92 3.27
CA TYR A 56 -2.25 -4.58 2.07
C TYR A 56 -2.34 -6.10 2.13
N ASP A 57 -2.15 -6.71 3.30
CA ASP A 57 -2.35 -8.15 3.49
C ASP A 57 -3.81 -8.54 3.22
N ILE A 58 -4.77 -7.81 3.81
CA ILE A 58 -6.20 -8.04 3.60
C ILE A 58 -6.59 -7.90 2.12
N VAL A 59 -6.12 -6.85 1.45
CA VAL A 59 -6.41 -6.64 0.02
C VAL A 59 -5.80 -7.75 -0.84
N THR A 60 -4.60 -8.22 -0.50
CA THR A 60 -3.95 -9.31 -1.24
C THR A 60 -4.67 -10.65 -1.03
N ASP A 61 -5.13 -10.94 0.19
CA ASP A 61 -5.94 -12.14 0.49
C ASP A 61 -7.26 -12.14 -0.31
N TRP A 62 -7.78 -10.96 -0.63
CA TRP A 62 -8.95 -10.78 -1.50
C TRP A 62 -8.63 -10.74 -2.99
N HIS A 63 -7.38 -11.05 -3.38
CA HIS A 63 -6.90 -10.98 -4.76
C HIS A 63 -7.06 -9.59 -5.39
N GLY A 64 -7.03 -8.53 -4.57
CA GLY A 64 -7.08 -7.15 -5.00
C GLY A 64 -5.70 -6.55 -5.31
N SER A 65 -5.68 -5.25 -5.64
CA SER A 65 -4.45 -4.50 -5.89
C SER A 65 -4.12 -3.56 -4.73
N ILE A 66 -2.87 -3.58 -4.24
CA ILE A 66 -2.37 -2.61 -3.25
C ILE A 66 -2.27 -1.18 -3.80
N SER A 67 -2.43 -1.01 -5.12
CA SER A 67 -2.49 0.30 -5.75
C SER A 67 -3.32 0.27 -7.03
N ALA A 68 -4.57 0.74 -6.94
CA ALA A 68 -5.46 0.86 -8.09
C ALA A 68 -5.03 1.98 -9.06
N GLU A 69 -4.72 3.18 -8.54
CA GLU A 69 -4.50 4.38 -9.37
C GLU A 69 -3.14 5.05 -9.17
N HIS A 70 -2.67 5.18 -7.91
CA HIS A 70 -1.52 6.04 -7.57
C HIS A 70 -0.14 5.44 -7.90
N GLY A 71 -0.11 4.22 -8.45
CA GLY A 71 1.14 3.48 -8.72
C GLY A 71 1.94 3.10 -7.46
N ILE A 72 3.15 2.58 -7.69
CA ILE A 72 4.00 2.00 -6.63
C ILE A 72 5.02 3.02 -6.09
N GLY A 73 5.71 3.71 -6.99
CA GLY A 73 6.73 4.71 -6.64
C GLY A 73 7.82 4.14 -5.72
N GLN A 74 8.27 4.95 -4.77
CA GLN A 74 9.17 4.51 -3.69
C GLN A 74 8.38 3.93 -2.50
N LEU A 75 7.22 4.53 -2.19
CA LEU A 75 6.47 4.27 -0.98
C LEU A 75 6.00 2.82 -0.87
N LYS A 76 5.51 2.23 -1.97
CA LYS A 76 4.98 0.86 -1.99
C LYS A 76 5.93 -0.15 -2.61
N ARG A 77 7.18 0.23 -2.94
CA ARG A 77 8.14 -0.65 -3.62
C ARG A 77 8.41 -1.93 -2.82
N ASP A 78 8.64 -1.77 -1.52
CA ASP A 78 8.99 -2.90 -0.66
C ASP A 78 7.76 -3.81 -0.42
N GLU A 79 6.55 -3.24 -0.43
CA GLU A 79 5.30 -4.00 -0.36
C GLU A 79 5.00 -4.73 -1.68
N LEU A 80 5.28 -4.13 -2.85
CA LEU A 80 5.23 -4.82 -4.14
C LEU A 80 6.21 -6.00 -4.17
N GLN A 81 7.43 -5.82 -3.65
CA GLN A 81 8.40 -6.91 -3.57
C GLN A 81 7.93 -8.05 -2.67
N ARG A 82 7.18 -7.73 -1.61
CA ARG A 82 6.68 -8.71 -0.64
C ARG A 82 5.44 -9.47 -1.14
N LEU A 83 4.51 -8.77 -1.77
CA LEU A 83 3.17 -9.26 -2.10
C LEU A 83 2.98 -9.57 -3.59
N GLY A 84 3.82 -9.00 -4.46
CA GLY A 84 3.69 -9.14 -5.90
C GLY A 84 4.09 -10.52 -6.41
N ASP A 85 3.53 -10.91 -7.55
CA ASP A 85 3.89 -12.16 -8.22
C ASP A 85 5.41 -12.16 -8.56
N PRO A 86 6.17 -13.15 -8.08
CA PRO A 86 7.60 -13.24 -8.35
C PRO A 86 7.94 -13.34 -9.85
N VAL A 87 7.04 -13.86 -10.69
CA VAL A 87 7.22 -13.88 -12.16
C VAL A 87 7.12 -12.47 -12.72
N ALA A 88 6.03 -11.75 -12.41
CA ALA A 88 5.83 -10.37 -12.85
C ALA A 88 6.98 -9.45 -12.38
N LEU A 89 7.43 -9.60 -11.14
CA LEU A 89 8.57 -8.86 -10.60
C LEU A 89 9.87 -9.13 -11.37
N ARG A 90 10.14 -10.38 -11.75
CA ARG A 90 11.31 -10.72 -12.59
C ARG A 90 11.21 -10.07 -13.96
N MET A 91 10.03 -10.09 -14.57
CA MET A 91 9.80 -9.45 -15.86
C MET A 91 10.02 -7.94 -15.80
N LEU A 92 9.48 -7.25 -14.79
CA LEU A 92 9.69 -5.81 -14.59
C LEU A 92 11.18 -5.45 -14.45
N ARG A 93 11.92 -6.21 -13.64
CA ARG A 93 13.37 -6.01 -13.46
C ARG A 93 14.16 -6.26 -14.75
N ALA A 94 13.81 -7.30 -15.50
CA ALA A 94 14.44 -7.60 -16.78
C ALA A 94 14.20 -6.47 -17.81
N THR A 95 12.95 -5.99 -17.91
CA THR A 95 12.60 -4.83 -18.75
C THR A 95 13.35 -3.58 -18.31
N LYS A 96 13.42 -3.29 -17.01
CA LYS A 96 14.17 -2.15 -16.47
C LYS A 96 15.65 -2.21 -16.83
N ALA A 97 16.30 -3.36 -16.65
CA ALA A 97 17.71 -3.54 -16.97
C ALA A 97 18.01 -3.42 -18.47
N ALA A 98 17.09 -3.87 -19.32
CA ALA A 98 17.24 -3.75 -20.77
C ALA A 98 17.11 -2.29 -21.26
N LEU A 99 16.19 -1.51 -20.67
CA LEU A 99 15.92 -0.13 -21.07
C LEU A 99 16.84 0.90 -20.39
N ASP A 100 17.31 0.61 -19.18
CA ASP A 100 18.15 1.50 -18.38
C ASP A 100 19.29 0.73 -17.69
N PRO A 101 20.27 0.24 -18.46
CA PRO A 101 21.37 -0.59 -17.94
C PRO A 101 22.28 0.15 -16.96
N HIS A 102 22.26 1.49 -16.97
CA HIS A 102 23.03 2.33 -16.05
C HIS A 102 22.23 2.81 -14.84
N GLY A 103 20.94 2.46 -14.74
CA GLY A 103 20.09 2.79 -13.59
C GLY A 103 19.83 4.29 -13.39
N LEU A 104 19.83 5.09 -14.46
CA LEU A 104 19.70 6.55 -14.40
C LEU A 104 18.24 7.01 -14.31
N LEU A 105 17.31 6.21 -14.85
CA LEU A 105 15.91 6.57 -14.93
C LEU A 105 15.20 6.24 -13.61
N ASN A 106 15.22 7.22 -12.71
CA ASN A 106 14.44 7.23 -11.47
C ASN A 106 14.77 6.07 -10.49
N PRO A 107 16.03 5.95 -10.04
CA PRO A 107 16.48 4.83 -9.23
C PRO A 107 15.68 4.69 -7.93
N GLY A 108 15.47 3.44 -7.51
CA GLY A 108 14.81 3.12 -6.24
C GLY A 108 13.28 3.24 -6.27
N LYS A 109 12.65 3.33 -7.44
CA LYS A 109 11.18 3.35 -7.59
C LYS A 109 10.72 2.19 -8.46
N LEU A 110 9.58 1.59 -8.11
CA LEU A 110 8.99 0.40 -8.74
C LEU A 110 9.82 -0.90 -8.59
N VAL A 111 10.99 -1.01 -9.25
CA VAL A 111 11.86 -2.20 -9.23
C VAL A 111 13.34 -1.87 -9.27
#